data_AF-A0A959D1C8-F1
#
_entry.id   AF-A0A959D1C8-F1
#
_cell.length_a   1.000
_cell.length_b   1.000
_cell.length_c   1.000
_cell.angle_alpha   90.00
_cell.angle_beta   90.00
_cell.angle_gamma   90.00
#
_symmetry.space_group_name_H-M   'P 1'
#
loop_
_entity.id
_entity.type
_entity.pdbx_description
1 polymer ?
#
loop_
_entity_poly.entity_id
_entity_poly.type
_entity_poly.pdbx_seq_one_letter_code
_entity_poly.pdbx_strand_id
1 'polypeptide(L)'
;VMDLDPTASVIMITAYADVKTAVEAVKTGAIDFIEKPWRNEKLLTTILSALKLSRSRRQVKQLEQKQQALSSNIDQQFGEIIGNSA
;
A
#
# COMPACT_ATOMS: atom_id res chain seq x y z
N VAL A 1 -1.82 -12.64 -3.89
CA VAL A 1 -2.12 -11.24 -4.33
C VAL A 1 -1.14 -10.27 -3.69
N MET A 2 -0.98 -10.28 -2.36
CA MET A 2 0.03 -9.43 -1.70
C MET A 2 1.47 -9.74 -2.11
N ASP A 3 1.78 -11.01 -2.42
CA ASP A 3 3.09 -11.39 -2.96
C ASP A 3 3.37 -10.83 -4.37
N LEU A 4 2.32 -10.47 -5.11
CA LEU A 4 2.41 -9.89 -6.45
C LEU A 4 2.46 -8.36 -6.38
N ASP A 5 1.60 -7.77 -5.56
CA ASP A 5 1.59 -6.33 -5.31
C ASP A 5 1.26 -6.03 -3.83
N PRO A 6 2.27 -5.67 -3.01
CA PRO A 6 2.06 -5.32 -1.61
C PRO A 6 1.36 -3.96 -1.43
N THR A 7 1.14 -3.20 -2.51
CA THR A 7 0.39 -1.93 -2.49
C THR A 7 -1.07 -2.09 -2.92
N ALA A 8 -1.47 -3.30 -3.30
CA ALA A 8 -2.84 -3.60 -3.70
C ALA A 8 -3.80 -3.53 -2.52
N SER A 9 -4.95 -2.90 -2.75
CA SER A 9 -6.02 -2.82 -1.78
C SER A 9 -7.01 -3.97 -1.95
N VAL A 10 -7.17 -4.83 -0.92
CA VAL A 10 -8.08 -5.98 -0.97
C VAL A 10 -9.32 -5.71 -0.10
N ILE A 11 -10.51 -5.86 -0.69
CA ILE A 11 -11.80 -5.83 0.02
C ILE A 11 -12.42 -7.21 -0.09
N MET A 12 -12.82 -7.80 1.04
CA MET A 12 -13.49 -9.09 1.06
C MET A 12 -15.02 -8.90 1.12
N ILE A 13 -15.75 -9.67 0.30
CA ILE A 13 -17.22 -9.63 0.25
C ILE A 13 -17.76 -11.03 0.54
N THR A 14 -18.65 -11.16 1.52
CA THR A 14 -19.32 -12.45 1.83
C THR A 14 -20.79 -12.26 2.19
N ALA A 15 -21.60 -13.32 2.02
CA ALA A 15 -23.00 -13.37 2.44
C ALA A 15 -23.24 -14.11 3.76
N TYR A 16 -22.23 -14.85 4.22
CA TYR A 16 -22.26 -15.61 5.47
C TYR A 16 -20.84 -15.56 6.03
N ALA A 17 -20.61 -14.74 7.05
CA ALA A 17 -19.43 -14.89 7.87
C ALA A 17 -19.77 -14.59 9.32
N ASP A 18 -19.36 -15.50 10.19
CA ASP A 18 -19.00 -15.15 11.55
C ASP A 18 -17.99 -13.99 11.44
N VAL A 19 -18.35 -12.82 11.98
CA VAL A 19 -17.58 -11.56 11.89
C VAL A 19 -16.11 -11.80 12.28
N LYS A 20 -15.82 -12.81 13.09
CA LYS A 20 -14.45 -13.27 13.41
C LYS A 20 -13.58 -13.59 12.19
N THR A 21 -14.09 -14.33 11.19
CA THR A 21 -13.30 -14.70 10.00
C THR A 21 -13.00 -13.47 9.13
N ALA A 22 -13.95 -12.54 9.07
CA ALA A 22 -13.75 -11.25 8.40
C ALA A 22 -12.68 -10.39 9.08
N VAL A 23 -12.65 -10.40 10.42
CA VAL A 23 -11.63 -9.69 11.21
C VAL A 23 -10.24 -10.33 11.03
N GLU A 24 -10.14 -11.66 10.92
CA GLU A 24 -8.87 -12.33 10.58
C GLU A 24 -8.38 -12.00 9.18
N ALA A 25 -9.28 -11.88 8.20
CA ALA A 25 -8.94 -11.43 6.85
C ALA A 25 -8.38 -9.99 6.84
N VAL A 26 -8.95 -9.08 7.66
CA VAL A 26 -8.41 -7.72 7.83
C VAL A 26 -7.02 -7.76 8.48
N LYS A 27 -6.82 -8.59 9.51
CA LYS A 27 -5.50 -8.76 10.16
C LYS A 27 -4.42 -9.29 9.22
N THR A 28 -4.80 -10.09 8.22
CA THR A 28 -3.88 -10.60 7.19
C THR A 28 -3.66 -9.63 6.03
N GLY A 29 -4.21 -8.41 6.12
CA GLY A 29 -3.93 -7.29 5.22
C GLY A 29 -5.09 -6.90 4.30
N ALA A 30 -6.29 -7.48 4.46
CA ALA A 30 -7.47 -6.91 3.85
C ALA A 30 -7.75 -5.53 4.46
N ILE A 31 -8.15 -4.57 3.63
CA ILE A 31 -8.40 -3.19 4.09
C ILE A 31 -9.80 -3.08 4.69
N ASP A 32 -10.75 -3.81 4.14
CA ASP A 32 -12.13 -3.74 4.59
C ASP A 32 -12.92 -4.99 4.21
N PHE A 33 -14.08 -5.13 4.85
CA PHE A 33 -15.00 -6.24 4.68
C PHE A 33 -16.42 -5.72 4.43
N ILE A 34 -17.12 -6.32 3.47
CA ILE A 34 -18.50 -5.96 3.12
C ILE A 34 -19.40 -7.19 3.20
N GLU A 35 -20.38 -7.13 4.09
CA GLU A 35 -21.42 -8.15 4.24
C GLU A 35 -22.59 -7.91 3.27
N LYS A 36 -23.15 -8.98 2.71
CA LYS A 36 -24.41 -8.96 1.96
C LYS A 36 -25.61 -9.17 2.90
N PRO A 37 -26.74 -8.47 2.69
CA PRO A 37 -26.96 -7.47 1.63
C PRO A 37 -26.36 -6.10 2.01
N TRP A 38 -25.67 -5.47 1.05
CA TRP A 38 -25.07 -4.15 1.26
C TRP A 38 -26.00 -3.01 0.85
N ARG A 39 -25.71 -1.82 1.37
CA ARG A 39 -26.17 -0.56 0.79
C ARG A 39 -25.17 -0.10 -0.27
N ASN A 40 -25.65 0.28 -1.45
CA ASN A 40 -24.78 0.72 -2.56
C ASN A 40 -23.89 1.90 -2.18
N GLU A 41 -24.40 2.83 -1.37
CA GLU A 41 -23.62 3.97 -0.85
C GLU A 41 -22.42 3.49 -0.03
N LYS A 42 -22.64 2.53 0.89
CA LYS A 42 -21.57 1.96 1.72
C LYS A 42 -20.52 1.25 0.86
N LEU A 43 -20.96 0.44 -0.11
CA LEU A 43 -20.07 -0.24 -1.05
C LEU A 43 -19.21 0.75 -1.83
N LEU A 44 -19.84 1.80 -2.39
CA LEU A 44 -19.14 2.83 -3.15
C LEU A 44 -18.12 3.57 -2.29
N THR A 45 -18.48 3.96 -1.07
CA THR A 45 -17.58 4.65 -0.13
C THR A 45 -16.38 3.77 0.23
N THR A 46 -16.59 2.48 0.49
CA THR A 46 -15.50 1.54 0.79
C THR A 46 -14.56 1.39 -0.42
N ILE A 47 -15.10 1.22 -1.63
CA ILE A 47 -14.28 1.13 -2.86
C ILE A 47 -13.46 2.40 -3.09
N LEU A 48 -14.09 3.58 -3.00
CA LEU A 48 -13.40 4.86 -3.18
C LEU A 48 -12.28 5.07 -2.17
N SER A 49 -12.52 4.68 -0.90
CA SER A 49 -11.53 4.74 0.17
C SER A 49 -10.35 3.80 -0.11
N ALA A 50 -10.63 2.57 -0.54
CA ALA A 50 -9.61 1.58 -0.88
C ALA A 50 -8.75 2.02 -2.08
N LEU A 51 -9.37 2.62 -3.11
CA LEU A 51 -8.66 3.19 -4.26
C LEU A 51 -7.76 4.35 -3.87
N LYS A 52 -8.27 5.28 -3.05
CA LYS A 52 -7.48 6.42 -2.54
C LYS A 52 -6.27 5.93 -1.74
N LEU A 53 -6.45 4.91 -0.91
CA LEU A 53 -5.38 4.32 -0.12
C LEU A 53 -4.32 3.65 -1.00
N SER A 54 -4.73 2.86 -2.01
CA SER A 54 -3.78 2.22 -2.94
C SER A 54 -2.97 3.26 -3.71
N ARG A 55 -3.61 4.32 -4.21
CA ARG A 55 -2.92 5.41 -4.91
C ARG A 55 -1.90 6.11 -4.02
N SER A 56 -2.26 6.39 -2.76
CA SER A 56 -1.36 7.00 -1.78
C SER A 56 -0.13 6.10 -1.52
N ARG A 57 -0.35 4.81 -1.23
CA ARG A 57 0.73 3.83 -1.00
C ARG A 57 1.66 3.71 -2.20
N ARG A 58 1.11 3.68 -3.41
CA ARG A 58 1.90 3.64 -4.65
C ARG A 58 2.76 4.89 -4.84
N GLN A 59 2.21 6.07 -4.54
CA GLN A 59 2.94 7.33 -4.64
C GLN A 59 4.09 7.39 -3.62
N VAL A 60 3.85 6.98 -2.37
CA VAL A 60 4.90 6.89 -1.34
C VAL A 60 6.02 5.97 -1.80
N LYS A 61 5.69 4.75 -2.26
CA LYS A 61 6.68 3.79 -2.78
C LYS A 61 7.49 4.36 -3.95
N GLN A 62 6.85 5.08 -4.88
CA GLN A 62 7.55 5.73 -5.99
C GLN A 62 8.50 6.85 -5.53
N LEU A 63 8.10 7.63 -4.53
CA LEU A 63 8.93 8.69 -3.97
C LEU A 63 10.14 8.12 -3.23
N GLU A 64 9.93 7.08 -2.42
CA GLU A 64 11.00 6.36 -1.72
C GLU A 64 12.02 5.77 -2.71
N GLN A 65 11.55 5.14 -3.79
CA GLN A 65 12.42 4.60 -4.85
C GLN A 65 13.24 5.70 -5.53
N LYS A 66 12.62 6.86 -5.83
CA LYS A 66 13.33 8.01 -6.42
C LYS A 66 14.37 8.58 -5.46
N GLN A 67 14.02 8.71 -4.18
CA GLN A 67 14.95 9.19 -3.15
C GLN A 67 16.15 8.25 -3.05
N GLN A 68 15.92 6.93 -2.92
CA GLN A 68 16.98 5.92 -2.85
C GLN A 68 17.90 5.94 -4.09
N ALA A 69 17.32 6.07 -5.28
CA ALA A 69 18.07 6.17 -6.52
C ALA A 69 18.94 7.44 -6.56
N LEU A 70 18.43 8.57 -6.06
CA LEU A 70 19.21 9.80 -6.01
C LEU A 70 20.36 9.71 -5.00
N SER A 71 20.12 9.20 -3.78
CA SER A 71 21.16 9.03 -2.76
C SER A 71 22.28 8.12 -3.24
N SER A 72 21.93 6.99 -3.86
CA SER A 72 22.92 6.04 -4.37
C SER A 72 23.78 6.60 -5.51
N ASN A 73 23.20 7.45 -6.37
CA ASN A 73 24.00 8.17 -7.39
C ASN A 73 24.96 9.18 -6.77
N ILE A 74 24.52 9.90 -5.74
CA ILE A 74 25.38 10.85 -4.99
C ILE A 74 26.55 10.09 -4.35
N ASP A 75 26.29 9.01 -3.62
CA ASP A 75 27.35 8.22 -2.98
C ASP A 75 28.36 7.65 -3.99
N GLN A 76 27.90 7.22 -5.18
CA GLN A 76 28.78 6.77 -6.26
C GLN A 76 29.59 7.91 -6.88
N GLN A 77 29.02 9.11 -6.99
CA GLN A 77 29.66 10.26 -7.62
C GLN A 77 30.69 10.94 -6.71
N PHE A 78 30.57 10.78 -5.38
CA PHE A 78 31.47 11.38 -4.38
C PHE A 78 32.44 10.38 -3.73
N GLY A 79 32.47 9.12 -4.19
CA GLY A 79 33.30 8.05 -3.61
C GLY A 79 34.82 8.30 -3.59
N GLU A 80 35.32 9.34 -4.27
CA GLU A 80 36.75 9.67 -4.33
C GLU A 80 37.07 11.17 -4.21
N ILE A 81 36.26 11.98 -3.53
CA ILE A 81 36.69 13.35 -3.19
C ILE A 81 37.53 13.31 -1.90
N ILE A 82 38.80 12.92 -2.04
CA ILE A 82 39.83 13.18 -1.01
C ILE A 82 40.22 14.65 -1.12
N GLY A 83 39.51 15.51 -0.39
CA GLY A 83 39.90 16.91 -0.21
C GLY A 83 41.07 17.01 0.77
N ASN A 84 42.30 16.87 0.28
CA ASN A 84 43.48 17.18 1.07
C ASN A 84 43.86 18.65 0.86
N SER A 85 43.29 19.52 1.69
CA SER A 85 43.73 20.91 1.78
C SER A 85 45.04 20.94 2.59
N ALA A 86 46.15 21.28 1.91
CA ALA A 86 47.42 21.65 2.53
C ALA A 86 47.45 23.15 2.85
#